data_AF-A0A1M6I8Z1-F1
#
_entry.id   AF-A0A1M6I8Z1-F1
#
_cell.length_a   1.000
_cell.length_b   1.000
_cell.length_c   1.000
_cell.angle_alpha   90.00
_cell.angle_beta   90.00
_cell.angle_gamma   90.00
#
_symmetry.space_group_name_H-M   'P 1'
#
loop_
_entity.id
_entity.type
_entity.pdbx_description
1 polymer ?
#
loop_
_entity_poly.entity_id
_entity_poly.type
_entity_poly.pdbx_seq_one_letter_code
_entity_poly.pdbx_strand_id
1 'polypeptide(L)' 'MTTPENMPELEVKVAAADAPPVAHTSGFYPPLRLAQAYVPPQRYGRTYSPAEALEKGTLFPELYSPYPY' A
#
# COMPACT_ATOMS: atom_id res chain seq x y z
N MET A 1 14.56 -57.19 -30.39
CA MET A 1 14.34 -55.81 -30.84
C MET A 1 13.78 -55.04 -29.66
N THR A 2 14.44 -53.93 -29.37
CA THR A 2 14.45 -53.12 -28.15
C THR A 2 13.08 -52.53 -27.77
N THR A 3 12.79 -52.57 -26.48
CA THR A 3 11.79 -51.76 -25.77
C THR A 3 11.91 -50.28 -26.17
N PRO A 4 10.84 -49.55 -26.48
CA PRO A 4 10.86 -48.11 -26.31
C PRO A 4 10.56 -47.80 -24.84
N GLU A 5 11.60 -47.32 -24.18
CA GLU A 5 11.60 -46.71 -22.86
C GLU A 5 10.42 -45.74 -22.68
N ASN A 6 9.74 -45.93 -21.55
CA ASN A 6 9.33 -44.88 -20.62
C ASN A 6 9.75 -43.45 -21.04
N MET A 7 8.84 -42.71 -21.65
CA MET A 7 8.89 -41.25 -21.74
C MET A 7 7.71 -40.70 -20.93
N PRO A 8 7.95 -39.90 -19.88
CA PRO A 8 6.89 -39.31 -19.10
C PRO A 8 6.19 -38.21 -19.91
N GLU A 9 4.87 -38.30 -19.97
CA GLU A 9 3.98 -37.28 -20.49
C GLU A 9 4.17 -35.99 -19.66
N LEU A 10 4.82 -34.99 -20.27
CA LEU A 10 5.01 -33.67 -19.69
C LEU A 10 3.69 -32.88 -19.77
N GLU A 11 2.82 -33.07 -18.79
CA GLU A 11 1.80 -32.05 -18.47
C GLU A 11 2.50 -30.85 -17.83
N VAL A 12 2.79 -29.84 -18.65
CA VAL A 12 3.28 -28.53 -18.19
C VAL A 12 2.12 -27.79 -17.50
N LYS A 13 1.96 -28.01 -16.19
CA LYS A 13 1.23 -27.10 -15.32
C LYS A 13 2.14 -25.92 -14.99
N VAL A 14 1.98 -24.82 -15.74
CA VAL A 14 2.60 -23.54 -15.40
C VAL A 14 1.95 -23.02 -14.12
N ALA A 15 2.47 -23.46 -12.97
CA ALA A 15 2.22 -22.82 -11.69
C ALA A 15 3.51 -22.09 -11.33
N ALA A 16 3.48 -20.78 -11.49
CA ALA A 16 4.55 -19.83 -11.23
C ALA A 16 5.27 -20.11 -9.90
N ALA A 17 6.41 -20.80 -9.99
CA ALA A 17 7.41 -20.87 -8.94
C ALA A 17 8.64 -20.13 -9.50
N ASP A 18 8.82 -18.88 -9.06
CA ASP A 18 10.11 -18.19 -8.86
C ASP A 18 9.91 -16.66 -8.84
N ALA A 19 9.12 -16.19 -7.88
CA ALA A 19 9.45 -14.91 -7.25
C ALA A 19 10.14 -15.26 -5.93
N PRO A 20 11.35 -14.73 -5.65
CA PRO A 20 11.99 -14.98 -4.36
C PRO A 20 11.01 -14.57 -3.25
N PRO A 21 10.87 -15.36 -2.16
CA PRO A 21 10.10 -14.91 -1.01
C PRO A 21 10.80 -13.65 -0.52
N VAL A 22 10.21 -12.49 -0.81
CA VAL A 22 10.83 -11.21 -0.51
C VAL A 22 10.93 -11.14 1.00
N ALA A 23 12.16 -11.34 1.50
CA ALA A 23 12.47 -11.36 2.92
C ALA A 23 12.24 -9.96 3.49
N HIS A 24 11.02 -9.71 3.95
CA HIS A 24 10.64 -8.47 4.61
C HIS A 24 9.90 -8.77 5.91
N THR A 25 10.36 -9.73 6.71
CA THR A 25 9.61 -10.12 7.94
C THR A 25 10.46 -10.26 9.19
N SER A 26 11.69 -9.74 9.21
CA SER A 26 12.54 -9.73 10.41
C SER A 26 12.93 -8.33 10.88
N GLY A 27 12.22 -7.30 10.43
CA GLY A 27 12.30 -5.94 10.97
C GLY A 27 11.26 -5.73 12.06
N PHE A 28 11.67 -5.23 13.21
CA PHE A 28 10.74 -4.69 14.20
C PHE A 28 10.03 -3.49 13.57
N TYR A 29 8.79 -3.69 13.10
CA TYR A 29 7.93 -2.58 12.72
C TYR A 29 7.27 -2.06 13.99
N PRO A 30 7.40 -0.77 14.34
CA PRO A 30 6.57 -0.20 15.37
C PRO A 30 5.10 -0.40 14.98
N PRO A 31 4.16 -0.46 15.94
CA PRO A 31 2.75 -0.50 15.63
C PRO A 31 2.37 0.77 14.85
N LEU A 32 2.31 0.65 13.52
CA LEU A 32 1.93 1.73 12.61
C LEU A 32 0.41 1.68 12.42
N ARG A 33 -0.24 2.84 12.41
CA ARG A 33 -1.64 2.94 11.99
C ARG A 33 -1.72 2.80 10.46
N LEU A 34 -2.75 2.10 9.98
CA LEU A 34 -3.08 2.08 8.56
C LEU A 34 -3.34 3.51 8.07
N ALA A 35 -3.00 3.79 6.82
CA ALA A 35 -3.34 5.06 6.17
C ALA A 35 -4.87 5.26 6.20
N GLN A 36 -5.31 6.44 6.63
CA GLN A 36 -6.72 6.82 6.69
C GLN A 36 -6.95 8.05 5.83
N ALA A 37 -8.00 8.03 5.02
CA ALA A 37 -8.50 9.21 4.30
C ALA A 37 -9.79 9.67 4.98
N TYR A 38 -9.79 10.90 5.51
CA TYR A 38 -10.97 11.52 6.11
C TYR A 38 -11.56 12.53 5.12
N VAL A 39 -12.81 12.30 4.70
CA VAL A 39 -13.51 13.16 3.73
C VAL A 39 -14.81 13.68 4.38
N PRO A 40 -14.75 14.80 5.13
CA PRO A 40 -15.95 15.40 5.71
C PRO A 40 -16.74 16.20 4.66
N PRO A 41 -18.06 16.41 4.85
CA PRO A 41 -18.81 17.39 4.08
C PRO A 41 -18.22 18.80 4.27
N GLN A 42 -17.64 19.36 3.21
CA GLN A 42 -16.99 20.68 3.24
C GLN A 42 -18.04 21.78 3.06
N ARG A 43 -18.23 22.63 4.07
CA ARG A 43 -19.06 23.83 3.99
C ARG A 43 -18.15 25.05 3.95
N TYR A 44 -18.44 25.99 3.06
CA TYR A 44 -17.68 27.24 3.02
C TYR A 44 -17.95 28.04 4.30
N GLY A 45 -16.89 28.33 5.05
CA GLY A 45 -16.98 28.89 6.40
C GLY A 45 -15.67 29.52 6.83
N ARG A 46 -15.15 29.12 8.00
CA ARG A 46 -13.86 29.60 8.48
C ARG A 46 -12.75 28.94 7.66
N THR A 47 -11.96 29.74 6.96
CA THR A 47 -10.82 29.28 6.16
C THR A 47 -9.53 29.90 6.66
N TYR A 48 -8.41 29.20 6.42
CA TYR A 48 -7.09 29.79 6.61
C TYR A 48 -6.84 30.92 5.61
N SER A 49 -5.93 31.83 5.95
CA SER A 49 -5.42 32.78 4.96
C SER A 49 -4.64 32.04 3.86
N PRO A 50 -4.47 32.63 2.66
CA PRO A 50 -3.76 31.94 1.57
C PRO A 50 -2.35 31.48 1.93
N ALA A 51 -1.61 32.28 2.72
CA ALA A 51 -0.26 31.92 3.15
C ALA A 51 -0.27 30.71 4.08
N GLU A 52 -1.15 30.70 5.09
CA GLU A 52 -1.29 29.59 6.04
C GLU A 52 -1.82 28.32 5.36
N ALA A 53 -2.75 28.46 4.42
CA ALA A 53 -3.31 27.34 3.68
C ALA A 53 -2.25 26.60 2.85
N LEU A 54 -1.31 27.35 2.25
CA LEU A 54 -0.17 26.79 1.52
C LEU A 54 0.79 26.05 2.45
N GLU A 55 1.09 26.61 3.62
CA GLU A 55 1.96 25.96 4.60
C GLU A 55 1.34 24.66 5.15
N LYS A 56 0.03 24.66 5.39
CA LYS A 56 -0.70 23.52 5.96
C LYS A 56 -1.14 22.47 4.94
N GLY A 57 -1.10 22.79 3.65
CA GLY A 57 -1.59 21.91 2.57
C GLY A 57 -3.11 21.75 2.52
N THR A 58 -3.86 22.61 3.22
CA THR A 58 -5.33 22.62 3.22
C THR A 58 -5.84 24.02 3.51
N LEU A 59 -6.89 24.44 2.80
CA LEU A 59 -7.61 25.69 3.07
C LEU A 59 -8.50 25.57 4.32
N PHE A 60 -8.92 24.36 4.62
CA PHE A 60 -9.94 24.03 5.59
C PHE A 60 -9.30 23.60 6.91
N PRO A 61 -9.57 24.32 8.01
CA PRO A 61 -9.05 23.96 9.33
C PRO A 61 -9.41 22.55 9.78
N GLU A 62 -10.60 22.07 9.46
CA GLU A 62 -11.09 20.74 9.82
C GLU A 62 -10.34 19.57 9.17
N LEU A 63 -9.61 19.84 8.08
CA LEU A 63 -8.81 18.86 7.35
C LEU A 63 -7.33 18.87 7.76
N TYR A 64 -6.91 19.86 8.56
CA TYR A 64 -5.53 19.96 9.01
C TYR A 64 -5.28 19.01 10.18
N SER A 65 -4.64 17.87 9.91
CA SER A 65 -4.19 16.92 10.94
C SER A 65 -2.67 16.74 10.88
N PRO A 66 -1.89 17.55 11.60
CA PRO A 66 -0.42 17.47 11.57
C PRO A 66 0.17 16.28 12.35
N TYR A 67 -0.62 15.60 13.21
CA TYR A 67 -0.23 14.52 14.16
C TYR A 67 0.88 14.90 15.17
N PRO A 68 0.77 14.52 16.48
CA PRO A 68 1.24 13.17 16.87
C PRO A 68 0.51 12.50 18.07
N TYR A 69 0.71 11.17 18.16
CA TYR A 69 0.34 10.16 19.20
C TYR A 69 -1.06 9.52 19.12
#